data_AF-A0A1Y1Z8I2-F1
#
_entry.id   AF-A0A1Y1Z8I2-F1
#
_cell.length_a   1.000
_cell.length_b   1.000
_cell.length_c   1.000
_cell.angle_alpha   90.00
_cell.angle_beta   90.00
_cell.angle_gamma   90.00
#
_symmetry.space_group_name_H-M   'P 1'
#
loop_
_entity.id
_entity.type
_entity.pdbx_description
1 polymer ?
#
loop_
_entity_poly.entity_id
_entity_poly.type
_entity_poly.pdbx_seq_one_letter_code
_entity_poly.pdbx_strand_id
1 'polypeptide(L)'
;CDYCNTWGHIVCFGFKSKDDPRIPDVHVCYACRFNKSQELGMKYNTRRIENLAIWRHCLSIVWDEGLESCPLLGWRLGINTPTARKLINRLCREGFLIKTIKRGEQKTRGKSSYLVVKNPEMEEMLDRYFSQDLDEALVHFETRVRVLFDTGIVNV
;
A
#
# COMPACT_ATOMS: atom_id res chain seq x y z
N CYS A 1 6.65 -11.44 -13.47
CA CYS A 1 5.34 -12.02 -13.81
C CYS A 1 5.57 -13.09 -14.84
N ASP A 2 5.24 -14.33 -14.52
CA ASP A 2 5.55 -15.49 -15.39
C ASP A 2 4.66 -15.57 -16.64
N TYR A 3 3.58 -14.79 -16.70
CA TYR A 3 2.69 -14.74 -17.87
C TYR A 3 3.08 -13.68 -18.89
N CYS A 4 3.34 -12.44 -18.43
CA CYS A 4 3.60 -11.30 -19.33
C CYS A 4 5.06 -10.82 -19.29
N ASN A 5 5.95 -11.53 -18.59
CA ASN A 5 7.36 -11.22 -18.43
C ASN A 5 7.68 -9.82 -17.87
N THR A 6 6.68 -9.14 -17.30
CA THR A 6 6.86 -7.82 -16.70
C THR A 6 7.43 -7.94 -15.29
N TRP A 7 8.36 -7.04 -14.97
CA TRP A 7 8.93 -6.87 -13.64
C TRP A 7 8.08 -5.94 -12.79
N GLY A 8 8.05 -6.17 -11.48
CA GLY A 8 7.37 -5.30 -10.53
C GLY A 8 8.04 -5.38 -9.17
N HIS A 9 7.82 -4.37 -8.34
CA HIS A 9 8.38 -4.36 -6.99
C HIS A 9 7.71 -5.42 -6.12
N ILE A 10 8.52 -6.20 -5.41
CA ILE A 10 8.10 -7.26 -4.49
C ILE A 10 7.13 -6.70 -3.44
N VAL A 11 7.41 -5.51 -2.91
CA VAL A 11 6.56 -4.79 -1.94
C VAL A 11 5.20 -4.37 -2.48
N CYS A 12 5.08 -4.09 -3.78
CA CYS A 12 3.77 -3.78 -4.37
C CYS A 12 2.80 -4.97 -4.29
N PHE A 13 3.33 -6.19 -4.25
CA PHE A 13 2.57 -7.45 -4.17
C PHE A 13 2.41 -7.99 -2.74
N GLY A 14 2.75 -7.20 -1.71
CA GLY A 14 2.58 -7.59 -0.31
C GLY A 14 3.70 -8.46 0.27
N PHE A 15 4.83 -8.57 -0.42
CA PHE A 15 6.02 -9.27 0.09
C PHE A 15 7.03 -8.25 0.63
N LYS A 16 7.58 -8.47 1.82
CA LYS A 16 8.41 -7.45 2.51
C LYS A 16 9.84 -7.38 1.99
N SER A 17 10.38 -8.50 1.50
CA SER A 17 11.74 -8.59 0.97
C SER A 17 11.82 -9.69 -0.09
N LYS A 18 12.97 -9.76 -0.79
CA LYS A 18 13.26 -10.84 -1.74
C LYS A 18 13.32 -12.23 -1.11
N ASP A 19 13.54 -12.29 0.20
CA ASP A 19 13.68 -13.51 0.98
C ASP A 19 12.37 -13.87 1.71
N ASP A 20 11.27 -13.19 1.39
CA ASP A 20 9.96 -13.44 1.98
C ASP A 20 9.45 -14.83 1.54
N PRO A 21 9.26 -15.78 2.48
CA PRO A 21 8.93 -17.16 2.15
C PRO A 21 7.52 -17.32 1.56
N ARG A 22 6.70 -16.27 1.58
CA ARG A 22 5.36 -16.25 0.98
C ARG A 22 5.41 -16.00 -0.53
N ILE A 23 6.57 -15.61 -1.07
CA ILE A 23 6.74 -15.42 -2.51
C ILE A 23 6.53 -16.77 -3.22
N PRO A 24 5.59 -16.87 -4.16
CA PRO A 24 5.33 -18.12 -4.87
C PRO A 24 6.39 -18.38 -5.95
N ASP A 25 6.62 -19.67 -6.26
CA ASP A 25 7.46 -20.09 -7.39
C ASP A 25 6.95 -19.55 -8.74
N VAL A 26 5.62 -19.38 -8.84
CA VAL A 26 4.94 -18.77 -10.00
C VAL A 26 4.19 -17.52 -9.57
N HIS A 27 4.67 -16.37 -10.02
CA HIS A 27 4.13 -15.06 -9.72
C HIS A 27 3.35 -14.46 -10.90
N VAL A 28 2.06 -14.20 -10.68
CA VAL A 28 1.18 -13.52 -11.64
C VAL A 28 0.92 -12.08 -11.21
N CYS A 29 1.21 -11.10 -12.08
CA CYS A 29 0.96 -9.69 -11.78
C CYS A 29 -0.54 -9.39 -11.72
N TYR A 30 -0.89 -8.27 -11.09
CA TYR A 30 -2.28 -7.84 -10.94
C TYR A 30 -3.01 -7.65 -12.27
N ALA A 31 -2.34 -7.22 -13.34
CA ALA A 31 -2.95 -7.08 -14.67
C ALA A 31 -3.29 -8.45 -15.29
N CYS A 32 -2.40 -9.43 -15.19
CA CYS A 32 -2.69 -10.80 -15.65
C CYS A 32 -3.74 -11.48 -14.78
N ARG A 33 -3.72 -11.28 -13.46
CA ARG A 33 -4.80 -11.73 -12.55
C ARG A 33 -6.13 -11.09 -12.94
N PHE A 34 -6.12 -9.80 -13.27
CA PHE A 34 -7.30 -9.07 -13.72
C PHE A 34 -7.91 -9.64 -15.00
N ASN A 35 -7.10 -9.82 -16.05
CA ASN A 35 -7.58 -10.35 -17.32
C ASN A 35 -8.22 -11.75 -17.15
N LYS A 36 -7.55 -12.63 -16.40
CA LYS A 36 -8.10 -13.95 -16.06
C LYS A 36 -9.39 -13.84 -15.24
N SER A 37 -9.48 -12.88 -14.34
CA SER A 37 -10.70 -12.66 -13.54
C SER A 37 -11.89 -12.16 -14.38
N GLN A 38 -11.64 -11.32 -15.40
CA GLN A 38 -12.67 -10.89 -16.35
C GLN A 38 -13.18 -12.04 -17.21
N GLU A 39 -12.30 -12.93 -17.67
CA GLU A 39 -12.69 -14.17 -18.36
C GLU A 39 -13.63 -15.04 -17.50
N LEU A 40 -13.47 -14.99 -16.17
CA LEU A 40 -14.29 -15.68 -15.19
C LEU A 40 -15.53 -14.87 -14.72
N GLY A 41 -15.80 -13.71 -15.32
CA GLY A 41 -16.94 -12.85 -14.97
C GLY A 41 -16.82 -12.14 -13.62
N MET A 42 -15.62 -12.07 -13.03
CA MET A 42 -15.38 -11.42 -11.74
C MET A 42 -15.10 -9.93 -11.93
N LYS A 43 -15.65 -9.10 -11.04
CA LYS A 43 -15.30 -7.68 -10.98
C LYS A 43 -14.01 -7.52 -10.19
N TYR A 44 -13.10 -6.71 -10.71
CA TYR A 44 -11.77 -6.52 -10.14
C TYR A 44 -11.46 -5.02 -10.14
N ASN A 45 -11.17 -4.49 -8.95
CA ASN A 45 -10.97 -3.06 -8.77
C ASN A 45 -9.48 -2.71 -8.87
N THR A 46 -9.01 -2.47 -10.09
CA THR A 46 -7.61 -2.10 -10.38
C THR A 46 -7.16 -0.88 -9.57
N ARG A 47 -8.02 0.13 -9.45
CA ARG A 47 -7.71 1.36 -8.70
C ARG A 47 -7.44 1.11 -7.21
N ARG A 48 -8.16 0.19 -6.56
CA ARG A 48 -7.93 -0.15 -5.15
C ARG A 48 -6.57 -0.86 -4.97
N ILE A 49 -6.24 -1.76 -5.88
CA ILE A 49 -4.98 -2.48 -5.88
C ILE A 49 -3.80 -1.53 -6.17
N GLU A 50 -3.93 -0.63 -7.14
CA GLU A 50 -2.94 0.42 -7.41
C GLU A 50 -2.68 1.29 -6.18
N ASN A 51 -3.74 1.75 -5.51
CA ASN A 51 -3.62 2.54 -4.29
C ASN A 51 -2.92 1.76 -3.16
N LEU A 52 -3.22 0.47 -3.01
CA LEU A 52 -2.57 -0.38 -2.01
C LEU A 52 -1.09 -0.61 -2.36
N ALA A 53 -0.76 -0.87 -3.62
CA ALA A 53 0.61 -1.07 -4.08
C ALA A 53 1.48 0.17 -3.81
N ILE A 54 0.99 1.37 -4.17
CA ILE A 54 1.66 2.65 -3.86
C ILE A 54 1.82 2.82 -2.35
N TRP A 55 0.80 2.46 -1.57
CA TRP A 55 0.85 2.56 -0.11
C TRP A 55 1.90 1.63 0.51
N ARG A 56 1.96 0.37 0.09
CA ARG A 56 2.98 -0.60 0.53
C ARG A 56 4.39 -0.15 0.18
N HIS A 57 4.59 0.35 -1.05
CA HIS A 57 5.87 0.87 -1.47
C HIS A 57 6.29 2.08 -0.63
N CYS A 58 5.35 2.98 -0.33
CA CYS A 58 5.59 4.11 0.57
C CYS A 58 5.96 3.65 1.98
N LEU A 59 5.26 2.65 2.52
CA LEU A 59 5.53 2.08 3.84
C LEU A 59 6.91 1.45 3.90
N SER A 60 7.31 0.64 2.92
CA SER A 60 8.64 0.03 2.89
C SER A 60 9.76 1.08 2.87
N ILE A 61 9.68 2.08 1.98
CA ILE A 61 10.70 3.15 1.94
C ILE A 61 10.80 3.85 3.30
N VAL A 62 9.67 4.27 3.87
CA VAL A 62 9.66 5.03 5.13
C VAL A 62 10.07 4.17 6.31
N TRP A 63 9.70 2.89 6.33
CA TRP A 63 10.03 1.97 7.40
C TRP A 63 11.52 1.61 7.40
N ASP A 64 12.09 1.34 6.23
CA ASP A 64 13.46 0.85 6.09
C ASP A 64 14.48 2.00 6.08
N GLU A 65 14.18 3.09 5.36
CA GLU A 65 15.12 4.19 5.10
C GLU A 65 14.79 5.47 5.89
N GLY A 66 13.55 5.59 6.38
CA GLY A 66 13.04 6.83 6.96
C GLY A 66 12.51 7.83 5.91
N LEU A 67 12.07 9.01 6.39
CA LEU A 67 11.54 10.07 5.53
C LEU A 67 12.48 11.29 5.49
N GLU A 68 13.21 11.44 4.39
CA GLU A 68 14.11 12.58 4.20
C GLU A 68 13.38 13.84 3.72
N SER A 69 12.59 13.72 2.65
CA SER A 69 11.82 14.85 2.10
C SER A 69 10.64 14.39 1.25
N CYS A 70 9.62 15.25 1.16
CA CYS A 70 8.43 14.99 0.36
C CYS A 70 8.71 14.90 -1.16
N PRO A 71 9.56 15.74 -1.78
CA PRO A 71 9.91 15.60 -3.18
C PRO A 71 10.67 14.30 -3.48
N LEU A 72 11.62 13.92 -2.62
CA LEU A 72 12.37 12.67 -2.80
C LEU A 72 11.46 11.45 -2.71
N LEU A 73 10.54 11.42 -1.73
CA LEU A 73 9.54 10.35 -1.62
C LEU A 73 8.67 10.27 -2.89
N GLY A 74 8.23 11.41 -3.42
CA GLY A 74 7.47 11.45 -4.67
C GLY A 74 8.25 10.87 -5.85
N TRP A 75 9.51 11.28 -6.00
CA TRP A 75 10.40 10.74 -7.04
C TRP A 75 10.61 9.23 -6.92
N ARG A 76 10.90 8.72 -5.71
CA ARG A 76 11.08 7.28 -5.44
C ARG A 76 9.83 6.46 -5.77
N LEU A 77 8.66 7.02 -5.49
CA LEU A 77 7.37 6.38 -5.75
C LEU A 77 6.84 6.60 -7.18
N GLY A 78 7.49 7.43 -8.00
CA GLY A 78 7.00 7.81 -9.32
C GLY A 78 5.71 8.64 -9.29
N ILE A 79 5.46 9.38 -8.21
CA ILE A 79 4.25 10.20 -8.01
C ILE A 79 4.60 11.68 -7.82
N ASN A 80 3.66 12.57 -8.14
CA ASN A 80 3.86 13.99 -7.93
C ASN A 80 3.90 14.39 -6.44
N THR A 81 4.57 15.51 -6.14
CA THR A 81 4.75 16.03 -4.77
C THR A 81 3.43 16.23 -4.00
N PRO A 82 2.33 16.75 -4.60
CA PRO A 82 1.04 16.83 -3.91
C PRO A 82 0.51 15.46 -3.45
N THR A 83 0.67 14.42 -4.26
CA THR A 83 0.25 13.05 -3.92
C THR A 83 1.14 12.46 -2.84
N ALA A 84 2.46 12.63 -2.94
CA ALA A 84 3.41 12.24 -1.89
C ALA A 84 3.07 12.91 -0.55
N ARG A 85 2.67 14.18 -0.56
CA ARG A 85 2.23 14.89 0.66
C ARG A 85 0.99 14.27 1.29
N LYS A 86 0.03 13.81 0.49
CA LYS A 86 -1.15 13.09 1.00
C LYS A 86 -0.74 11.78 1.68
N LEU A 87 0.23 11.05 1.12
CA LEU A 87 0.78 9.84 1.75
C LEU A 87 1.47 10.15 3.08
N ILE A 88 2.29 11.21 3.15
CA ILE A 88 2.93 11.65 4.40
C ILE A 88 1.89 12.01 5.46
N ASN A 89 0.83 12.73 5.08
CA ASN A 89 -0.26 13.05 6.00
C ASN A 89 -0.97 11.78 6.50
N ARG A 90 -1.14 10.78 5.62
CA ARG A 90 -1.69 9.47 6.01
C ARG A 90 -0.77 8.73 6.97
N LEU A 91 0.54 8.71 6.72
CA LEU A 91 1.54 8.12 7.62
C LEU A 91 1.51 8.76 9.01
N CYS A 92 1.35 10.08 9.08
CA CYS A 92 1.19 10.78 10.37
C CYS A 92 -0.13 10.39 11.07
N ARG A 93 -1.23 10.30 10.32
CA ARG A 93 -2.55 9.96 10.84
C ARG A 93 -2.62 8.52 11.35
N GLU A 94 -1.92 7.60 10.69
CA GLU A 94 -1.87 6.18 11.05
C GLU A 94 -0.76 5.86 12.06
N GLY A 95 -0.02 6.87 12.55
CA GLY A 95 0.97 6.69 13.62
C GLY A 95 2.38 6.30 13.17
N PHE A 96 2.58 5.93 11.91
CA PHE A 96 3.90 5.58 11.37
C PHE A 96 4.93 6.72 11.43
N LEU A 97 4.47 7.97 11.40
CA LEU A 97 5.34 9.15 11.47
C LEU A 97 4.91 10.15 12.54
N ILE A 98 5.88 10.71 13.26
CA ILE A 98 5.69 11.86 14.13
C ILE A 98 6.42 13.07 13.55
N LYS A 99 5.71 14.20 13.42
CA LYS A 99 6.32 15.48 13.06
C LYS A 99 7.14 15.99 14.22
N THR A 100 8.44 16.18 14.00
CA THR A 100 9.35 16.79 14.96
C THR A 100 9.60 18.24 14.60
N ILE A 101 9.61 19.11 15.61
CA ILE A 101 9.98 20.52 15.47
C ILE A 101 11.47 20.59 15.83
N LYS A 102 12.32 21.02 14.88
CA LYS A 102 13.69 21.39 15.23
C LYS A 102 13.64 22.65 16.09
N ARG A 103 13.73 22.49 17.41
CA ARG A 103 13.98 23.60 18.36
C ARG A 103 15.49 23.78 18.47
N GLY A 104 16.07 24.70 17.70
CA GLY A 104 17.48 25.03 17.83
C GLY A 104 18.10 25.60 16.54
N GLU A 105 18.33 26.91 16.60
CA GLU A 105 19.32 27.73 15.88
C GLU A 105 19.33 27.75 14.33
N GLN A 106 19.12 28.97 13.83
CA GLN A 106 19.02 29.42 12.44
C GLN A 106 17.70 29.11 11.72
N LYS A 107 16.92 30.17 11.51
CA LYS A 107 15.72 30.23 10.66
C LYS A 107 16.07 30.00 9.19
N THR A 108 16.62 28.86 8.82
CA THR A 108 16.54 28.37 7.44
C THR A 108 15.16 27.72 7.31
N ARG A 109 14.22 28.38 6.62
CA ARG A 109 12.86 27.93 6.27
C ARG A 109 12.54 26.47 6.68
N GLY A 110 11.71 26.35 7.72
CA GLY A 110 11.28 25.13 8.41
C GLY A 110 11.23 23.84 7.57
N LYS A 111 12.31 23.06 7.64
CA LYS A 111 12.29 21.65 7.23
C LYS A 111 11.72 20.86 8.41
N SER A 112 10.43 20.53 8.36
CA SER A 112 9.84 19.57 9.31
C SER A 112 10.60 18.26 9.20
N SER A 113 11.23 17.81 10.28
CA SER A 113 11.81 16.47 10.36
C SER A 113 10.73 15.49 10.82
N TYR A 114 10.76 14.27 10.29
CA TYR A 114 9.83 13.22 10.67
C TYR A 114 10.60 12.11 11.38
N LEU A 115 10.03 11.58 12.46
CA LEU A 115 10.53 10.39 13.14
C LEU A 115 9.63 9.21 12.78
N VAL A 116 10.24 8.08 12.40
CA VAL A 116 9.52 6.82 12.16
C VAL A 116 9.25 6.13 13.49
N VAL A 117 8.00 5.72 13.70
CA VAL A 117 7.60 5.01 14.92
C VAL A 117 7.70 3.50 14.68
N LYS A 118 8.67 2.86 15.33
CA LYS A 118 8.86 1.39 15.30
C LYS A 118 8.53 0.81 16.66
N ASN A 119 7.27 0.44 16.85
CA ASN A 119 6.79 -0.27 18.04
C ASN A 119 5.95 -1.49 17.59
N PRO A 120 5.63 -2.44 18.50
CA PRO A 120 4.91 -3.66 18.13
C PRO A 120 3.56 -3.41 17.45
N GLU A 121 2.83 -2.39 17.87
CA GLU A 121 1.52 -2.02 17.28
C GLU A 121 1.67 -1.58 15.81
N MET A 122 2.70 -0.79 15.51
CA MET A 122 3.01 -0.32 14.16
C MET A 122 3.56 -1.45 13.28
N GLU A 123 4.31 -2.38 13.85
CA GLU A 123 4.72 -3.61 13.16
C GLU A 123 3.51 -4.47 12.78
N GLU A 124 2.59 -4.72 13.71
CA GLU A 124 1.37 -5.47 13.42
C GLU A 124 0.51 -4.77 12.34
N MET A 125 0.42 -3.43 12.40
CA MET A 125 -0.27 -2.66 11.37
C MET A 125 0.42 -2.73 10.00
N LEU A 126 1.76 -2.67 9.97
CA LEU A 126 2.54 -2.87 8.75
C LEU A 126 2.23 -4.25 8.17
N ASP A 127 2.25 -5.29 8.99
CA ASP A 127 2.02 -6.67 8.60
C ASP A 127 0.64 -6.88 7.98
N ARG A 128 -0.39 -6.25 8.55
CA ARG A 128 -1.74 -6.25 7.95
C ARG A 128 -1.75 -5.67 6.55
N TYR A 129 -1.00 -4.59 6.28
CA TYR A 129 -0.90 -4.04 4.93
C TYR A 129 -0.18 -4.97 3.96
N PHE A 130 0.75 -5.80 4.43
CA PHE A 130 1.48 -6.79 3.63
C PHE A 130 0.83 -8.19 3.66
N SER A 131 -0.38 -8.33 4.18
CA SER A 131 -1.13 -9.59 4.12
C SER A 131 -1.69 -9.85 2.71
N GLN A 132 -1.69 -11.12 2.28
CA GLN A 132 -2.31 -11.51 1.00
C GLN A 132 -3.85 -11.49 1.10
N ASP A 133 -4.42 -11.72 2.29
CA ASP A 133 -5.86 -11.61 2.55
C ASP A 133 -6.42 -10.22 2.19
N LEU A 134 -5.61 -9.17 2.38
CA LEU A 134 -6.00 -7.82 1.99
C LEU A 134 -6.10 -7.67 0.47
N ASP A 135 -5.26 -8.35 -0.30
CA ASP A 135 -5.35 -8.35 -1.77
C ASP A 135 -6.66 -8.98 -2.21
N GLU A 136 -6.97 -10.16 -1.67
CA GLU A 136 -8.22 -10.87 -1.96
C GLU A 136 -9.45 -10.04 -1.59
N ALA A 137 -9.45 -9.42 -0.41
CA ALA A 137 -10.55 -8.58 0.06
C ALA A 137 -10.78 -7.36 -0.85
N LEU A 138 -9.72 -6.76 -1.40
CA LEU A 138 -9.83 -5.62 -2.32
C LEU A 138 -10.26 -6.04 -3.73
N VAL A 139 -9.92 -7.25 -4.16
CA VAL A 139 -10.34 -7.82 -5.45
C VAL A 139 -11.81 -8.24 -5.41
N HIS A 140 -12.30 -8.85 -4.32
CA HIS A 140 -13.63 -9.48 -4.27
C HIS A 140 -14.76 -8.60 -3.67
N PHE A 141 -14.52 -7.30 -3.45
CA PHE A 141 -15.45 -6.44 -2.71
C PHE A 141 -16.85 -6.29 -3.35
N GLU A 142 -17.02 -6.50 -4.65
CA GLU A 142 -18.34 -6.42 -5.29
C GLU A 142 -19.17 -7.71 -5.23
N THR A 143 -18.63 -8.83 -4.77
CA THR A 143 -19.40 -10.08 -4.69
C THR A 143 -20.24 -10.19 -3.42
N ARG A 144 -19.91 -9.46 -2.34
CA ARG A 144 -20.67 -9.53 -1.07
C ARG A 144 -21.90 -8.65 -0.99
N VAL A 145 -22.04 -7.65 -1.87
CA VAL A 145 -23.23 -6.76 -1.85
C VAL A 145 -24.36 -7.36 -2.67
N ARG A 146 -24.10 -8.16 -3.72
CA ARG A 146 -25.16 -8.75 -4.56
C ARG A 146 -25.87 -9.95 -3.94
N VAL A 147 -25.17 -10.77 -3.13
CA VAL A 147 -25.81 -11.95 -2.50
C VAL A 147 -26.81 -11.56 -1.41
N LEU A 148 -26.76 -10.33 -0.87
CA LEU A 148 -27.71 -9.85 0.13
C LEU A 148 -28.97 -9.20 -0.46
N PHE A 149 -29.04 -8.93 -1.76
CA PHE A 149 -30.24 -8.40 -2.41
C PHE A 149 -31.06 -9.47 -3.17
N ASP A 150 -30.47 -10.64 -3.45
CA ASP A 150 -31.17 -11.73 -4.15
C ASP A 150 -31.74 -12.82 -3.20
N THR A 151 -31.51 -12.71 -1.89
CA THR A 151 -32.24 -13.49 -0.88
C THR A 151 -33.17 -12.55 -0.12
N GLY A 152 -34.40 -12.41 -0.61
CA GLY A 152 -35.44 -11.58 0.01
C GLY A 152 -35.74 -11.97 1.47
N ILE A 153 -34.99 -11.41 2.41
CA ILE A 153 -35.32 -11.38 3.82
C ILE A 153 -35.30 -9.91 4.26
N VAL A 154 -36.45 -9.27 4.07
CA VAL A 154 -36.85 -8.09 4.82
C VAL A 154 -37.09 -8.51 6.26
N ASN A 155 -36.43 -7.83 7.19
CA ASN A 155 -36.86 -7.66 8.58
C ASN A 155 -36.21 -6.37 9.09
N VAL A 156 -36.85 -5.22 8.86
CA VAL A 156 -37.58 -4.41 9.85
C VAL A 156 -38.64 -3.62 9.09
#